data_AF-A0A9E5TPB8-F1
#
_entry.id   AF-A0A9E5TPB8-F1
#
_cell.length_a   1.000
_cell.length_b   1.000
_cell.length_c   1.000
_cell.angle_alpha   90.00
_cell.angle_beta   90.00
_cell.angle_gamma   90.00
#
_symmetry.space_group_name_H-M   'P 1'
#
loop_
_entity.id
_entity.type
_entity.pdbx_description
1 polymer ?
#
loop_
_entity_poly.entity_id
_entity_poly.type
_entity_poly.pdbx_seq_one_letter_code
_entity_poly.pdbx_strand_id
1 'polypeptide(L)'
;MRDLERPVSRAATGTATPRDLAGLRDSLHRLPALGDALAASGSPALETLVAGCDALPDLHELLSRALEDSPPPSLREPGAIRDGYCAELDELREARTRGKEWIAGLQERERDRTGIKSL
;
A
#
# COMPACT_ATOMS: atom_id res chain seq x y z
N MET A 1 -16.52 6.85 -0.81
CA MET A 1 -16.53 5.40 -1.10
C MET A 1 -16.21 5.27 -2.57
N ARG A 2 -15.12 4.59 -2.93
CA ARG A 2 -14.87 4.24 -4.33
C ARG A 2 -15.62 2.94 -4.64
N ASP A 3 -15.82 2.67 -5.92
CA ASP A 3 -16.30 1.38 -6.43
C ASP A 3 -15.42 0.24 -5.87
N LEU A 4 -16.03 -0.67 -5.12
CA LEU A 4 -15.40 -1.85 -4.53
C LEU A 4 -15.41 -3.06 -5.48
N GLU A 5 -16.38 -3.14 -6.40
CA GLU A 5 -16.54 -4.28 -7.29
C GLU A 5 -15.31 -4.44 -8.17
N ARG A 6 -14.82 -3.33 -8.71
CA ARG A 6 -13.65 -3.34 -9.58
C ARG A 6 -12.35 -3.75 -8.85
N PRO A 7 -11.94 -3.16 -7.71
CA PRO A 7 -10.79 -3.63 -6.94
C PRO A 7 -10.89 -5.10 -6.52
N VAL A 8 -12.06 -5.56 -6.08
CA VAL A 8 -12.28 -6.95 -5.65
C VAL A 8 -12.12 -7.92 -6.83
N SER A 9 -12.72 -7.63 -7.98
CA SER A 9 -12.58 -8.43 -9.20
C SER A 9 -11.11 -8.53 -9.65
N ARG A 10 -10.38 -7.42 -9.60
CA ARG A 10 -8.95 -7.40 -9.92
C ARG A 10 -8.11 -8.17 -8.90
N ALA A 11 -8.45 -8.10 -7.62
CA ALA A 11 -7.77 -8.87 -6.58
C ALA A 11 -7.98 -10.38 -6.78
N ALA A 12 -9.22 -10.79 -7.06
CA ALA A 12 -9.56 -12.19 -7.34
C ALA A 12 -8.85 -12.75 -8.59
N THR A 13 -8.56 -11.90 -9.57
CA THR A 13 -7.82 -12.28 -10.80
C THR A 13 -6.31 -12.07 -10.71
N GLY A 14 -5.78 -11.61 -9.57
CA GLY A 14 -4.35 -11.34 -9.40
C GLY A 14 -3.84 -10.13 -10.19
N THR A 15 -4.73 -9.26 -10.67
CA THR A 15 -4.40 -8.10 -11.50
C THR A 15 -4.55 -6.76 -10.78
N ALA A 16 -4.86 -6.76 -9.47
CA ALA A 16 -5.01 -5.55 -8.68
C ALA A 16 -3.70 -4.74 -8.60
N THR A 17 -3.80 -3.42 -8.75
CA THR A 17 -2.66 -2.53 -8.52
C THR A 17 -2.57 -2.14 -7.04
N PRO A 18 -1.43 -1.60 -6.57
CA PRO A 18 -1.29 -1.12 -5.20
C PRO A 18 -2.35 -0.07 -4.85
N ARG A 19 -2.71 0.77 -5.83
CA ARG A 19 -3.77 1.77 -5.67
C ARG A 19 -5.17 1.18 -5.57
N ASP A 20 -5.46 0.06 -6.24
CA ASP A 20 -6.74 -0.63 -6.04
C ASP A 20 -6.82 -1.19 -4.62
N LEU A 21 -5.73 -1.81 -4.14
CA LEU A 21 -5.66 -2.39 -2.80
C LEU A 21 -5.73 -1.31 -1.70
N ALA A 22 -5.14 -0.13 -1.93
CA ALA A 22 -5.34 1.02 -1.04
C ALA A 22 -6.81 1.50 -1.05
N GLY A 23 -7.46 1.53 -2.22
CA GLY A 23 -8.89 1.85 -2.30
C GLY A 23 -9.78 0.85 -1.54
N LEU A 24 -9.40 -0.43 -1.56
CA LEU A 24 -10.04 -1.47 -0.75
C LEU A 24 -9.80 -1.23 0.74
N ARG A 25 -8.56 -1.01 1.18
CA ARG A 25 -8.19 -0.66 2.57
C ARG A 25 -9.03 0.48 3.11
N ASP A 26 -9.12 1.58 2.37
CA ASP A 26 -9.84 2.79 2.78
C ASP A 26 -11.36 2.58 2.83
N SER A 27 -11.88 1.67 2.00
CA SER A 27 -13.29 1.31 2.00
C SER A 27 -13.62 0.41 3.20
N LEU A 28 -12.78 -0.59 3.49
CA LEU A 28 -12.91 -1.45 4.67
C LEU A 28 -12.86 -0.64 5.97
N HIS A 29 -11.98 0.37 6.05
CA HIS A 29 -11.90 1.28 7.20
C HIS A 29 -13.24 1.94 7.57
N ARG A 30 -14.10 2.18 6.58
CA ARG A 30 -15.39 2.86 6.75
C ARG A 30 -16.54 1.91 7.01
N LEU A 31 -16.35 0.60 6.83
CA LEU A 31 -17.42 -0.40 7.00
C LEU A 31 -17.97 -0.46 8.43
N PRO A 32 -17.16 -0.45 9.51
CA PRO A 32 -17.69 -0.49 10.87
C PRO A 32 -18.66 0.66 11.17
N ALA A 33 -18.24 1.89 10.90
CA ALA A 33 -19.07 3.08 11.13
C ALA A 33 -20.35 3.09 10.27
N LEU A 34 -20.29 2.52 9.06
CA LEU A 34 -21.48 2.35 8.22
C LEU A 34 -22.42 1.29 8.81
N GLY A 35 -21.88 0.18 9.30
CA GLY A 35 -22.64 -0.87 9.99
C GLY A 35 -23.38 -0.32 11.21
N ASP A 36 -22.70 0.46 12.04
CA ASP A 36 -23.29 1.10 13.23
C ASP A 36 -24.43 2.05 12.85
N ALA A 37 -24.24 2.88 11.81
CA ALA A 37 -25.26 3.81 11.35
C ALA A 37 -26.50 3.10 10.77
N LEU A 38 -26.29 1.98 10.06
CA LEU A 38 -27.37 1.19 9.49
C LEU A 38 -28.13 0.41 10.59
N ALA A 39 -27.44 -0.12 11.59
CA ALA A 39 -28.06 -0.75 12.75
C ALA A 39 -28.87 0.24 13.59
N ALA A 40 -28.43 1.50 13.71
CA ALA A 40 -29.13 2.56 14.42
C ALA A 40 -30.34 3.14 13.67
N SER A 41 -30.60 2.70 12.43
CA SER A 41 -31.66 3.26 11.58
C SER A 41 -33.10 2.91 12.02
N GLY A 42 -33.26 1.87 12.84
CA GLY A 42 -34.57 1.34 13.26
C GLY A 42 -35.34 0.63 12.14
N SER A 43 -34.69 0.34 11.01
CA SER A 43 -35.28 -0.41 9.90
C SER A 43 -34.89 -1.89 9.99
N PRO A 44 -35.86 -2.81 10.18
CA PRO A 44 -35.58 -4.25 10.24
C PRO A 44 -34.86 -4.79 8.99
N ALA A 45 -35.13 -4.18 7.82
CA ALA A 45 -34.47 -4.55 6.58
C ALA A 45 -32.98 -4.18 6.57
N LEU A 46 -32.61 -3.03 7.15
CA LEU A 46 -31.21 -2.59 7.25
C LEU A 46 -30.46 -3.37 8.34
N GLU A 47 -31.13 -3.67 9.47
CA GLU A 47 -30.58 -4.54 10.51
C GLU A 47 -30.25 -5.94 9.96
N THR A 48 -31.15 -6.52 9.16
CA THR A 48 -30.92 -7.81 8.51
C THR A 48 -29.75 -7.76 7.52
N LEU A 49 -29.60 -6.66 6.78
CA LEU A 49 -28.50 -6.47 5.85
C LEU A 49 -27.15 -6.40 6.58
N VAL A 50 -27.07 -5.62 7.66
CA VAL A 50 -25.84 -5.48 8.47
C VAL A 50 -25.46 -6.80 9.13
N ALA A 51 -26.43 -7.58 9.60
CA ALA A 51 -26.17 -8.88 10.23
C ALA A 51 -25.46 -9.87 9.29
N GLY A 52 -25.60 -9.70 7.97
CA GLY A 52 -24.90 -10.50 6.96
C GLY A 52 -23.56 -9.92 6.49
N CYS A 53 -23.17 -8.74 6.97
CA CYS A 53 -21.94 -8.07 6.55
C CYS A 53 -20.80 -8.32 7.54
N ASP A 54 -19.70 -8.90 7.04
CA ASP A 54 -18.42 -8.92 7.75
C ASP A 54 -17.64 -7.62 7.45
N ALA A 55 -17.10 -6.98 8.48
CA ALA A 55 -16.30 -5.77 8.36
C ALA A 55 -14.84 -6.04 7.93
N LEU A 56 -14.41 -7.32 7.93
CA LEU A 56 -13.08 -7.78 7.51
C LEU A 56 -11.92 -6.98 8.17
N PRO A 57 -11.92 -6.86 9.51
CA PRO A 57 -10.94 -6.03 10.23
C PRO A 57 -9.50 -6.52 10.06
N ASP A 58 -9.32 -7.84 9.96
CA ASP A 58 -8.04 -8.51 9.70
C ASP A 58 -7.47 -8.16 8.32
N LEU A 59 -8.31 -8.10 7.29
CA LEU A 59 -7.91 -7.67 5.95
C LEU A 59 -7.57 -6.17 5.94
N HIS A 60 -8.36 -5.34 6.62
CA HIS A 60 -8.04 -3.93 6.77
C HIS A 60 -6.68 -3.73 7.45
N GLU A 61 -6.40 -4.47 8.53
CA GLU A 61 -5.13 -4.41 9.25
C GLU A 61 -3.97 -4.88 8.35
N LEU A 62 -4.12 -6.00 7.65
CA LEU A 62 -3.13 -6.52 6.71
C LEU A 62 -2.75 -5.47 5.67
N LEU A 63 -3.74 -4.86 5.01
CA LEU A 63 -3.51 -3.85 3.99
C LEU A 63 -2.91 -2.57 4.57
N SER A 64 -3.30 -2.19 5.79
CA SER A 64 -2.79 -0.98 6.46
C SER A 64 -1.32 -1.10 6.86
N ARG A 65 -0.92 -2.29 7.34
CA ARG A 65 0.47 -2.63 7.67
C ARG A 65 1.33 -2.81 6.41
N ALA A 66 0.78 -3.41 5.35
CA ALA A 66 1.55 -3.75 4.16
C ALA A 66 1.74 -2.57 3.20
N LEU A 67 0.70 -1.77 2.96
CA LEU A 67 0.69 -0.75 1.91
C LEU A 67 1.02 0.63 2.44
N GLU A 68 1.79 1.38 1.65
CA GLU A 68 1.98 2.81 1.86
C GLU A 68 0.65 3.58 1.85
N ASP A 69 0.62 4.76 2.46
CA ASP A 69 -0.61 5.58 2.50
C ASP A 69 -1.08 5.98 1.11
N SER A 70 -0.13 6.32 0.24
CA SER A 70 -0.34 6.73 -1.15
C SER A 70 0.53 5.90 -2.10
N PRO A 71 0.19 4.63 -2.36
CA PRO A 71 1.02 3.78 -3.17
C PRO A 71 0.94 4.16 -4.67
N PRO A 72 1.97 3.80 -5.46
CA PRO A 72 2.01 4.10 -6.88
C PRO A 72 0.89 3.40 -7.66
N PRO A 73 0.57 3.88 -8.87
CA PRO A 73 -0.43 3.24 -9.74
C PRO A 73 0.01 1.86 -10.24
N SER A 74 1.31 1.55 -10.17
CA SER A 74 1.92 0.35 -10.73
C SER A 74 2.89 -0.28 -9.74
N LEU A 75 2.93 -1.62 -9.68
CA LEU A 75 3.94 -2.38 -8.91
C LEU A 75 5.37 -2.24 -9.47
N ARG A 76 5.52 -1.71 -10.69
CA ARG A 76 6.85 -1.46 -11.28
C ARG A 76 7.54 -0.25 -10.67
N GLU A 77 6.77 0.62 -10.01
CA GLU A 77 7.27 1.79 -9.33
C GLU A 77 7.55 1.44 -7.85
N PRO A 78 8.64 1.96 -7.26
CA PRO A 78 8.90 1.77 -5.83
C PRO A 78 7.85 2.48 -4.96
N GLY A 79 7.72 2.08 -3.70
CA GLY A 79 6.84 2.74 -2.73
C GLY A 79 5.43 2.15 -2.61
N ALA A 80 5.21 0.90 -3.03
CA ALA A 80 3.95 0.20 -2.80
C ALA A 80 3.84 -0.38 -1.39
N ILE A 81 4.92 -0.97 -0.90
CA ILE A 81 5.00 -1.68 0.38
C ILE A 81 5.71 -0.80 1.41
N ARG A 82 5.14 -0.67 2.61
CA ARG A 82 5.75 0.07 3.73
C ARG A 82 7.07 -0.54 4.16
N ASP A 83 7.97 0.33 4.62
CA ASP A 83 9.17 -0.09 5.32
C ASP A 83 8.80 -0.82 6.63
N GLY A 84 9.56 -1.84 6.99
CA GLY A 84 9.33 -2.67 8.18
C GLY A 84 8.27 -3.77 7.99
N TYR A 85 7.59 -3.82 6.84
CA TYR A 85 6.66 -4.92 6.55
C TYR A 85 7.39 -6.23 6.23
N CYS A 86 8.50 -6.15 5.50
CA CYS A 86 9.27 -7.31 5.07
C CYS A 86 10.76 -7.01 5.16
N ALA A 87 11.43 -7.63 6.14
CA ALA A 87 12.85 -7.42 6.40
C ALA A 87 13.72 -7.69 5.17
N GLU A 88 13.43 -8.75 4.41
CA GLU A 88 14.17 -9.06 3.18
C GLU A 88 14.02 -7.96 2.12
N LEU A 89 12.81 -7.40 1.97
CA LEU A 89 12.58 -6.29 1.05
C LEU A 89 13.32 -5.02 1.50
N ASP A 90 13.35 -4.76 2.81
CA ASP A 90 14.03 -3.62 3.39
C ASP A 90 15.55 -3.73 3.22
N GLU A 91 16.13 -4.91 3.43
CA GLU A 91 17.55 -5.20 3.17
C GLU A 91 17.91 -4.96 1.70
N LEU A 92 17.07 -5.42 0.76
CA LEU A 92 17.28 -5.20 -0.67
C LEU A 92 17.20 -3.71 -1.05
N ARG A 93 16.27 -2.95 -0.43
CA ARG A 93 16.17 -1.49 -0.62
C ARG A 93 17.41 -0.79 -0.09
N GLU A 94 17.89 -1.17 1.08
CA GLU A 94 19.08 -0.58 1.70
C GLU A 94 20.33 -0.86 0.86
N ALA A 95 20.52 -2.11 0.40
CA ALA A 95 21.64 -2.48 -0.46
C ALA A 95 21.66 -1.67 -1.77
N ARG A 96 20.49 -1.46 -2.38
CA ARG A 96 20.35 -0.61 -3.59
C ARG A 96 20.76 0.84 -3.32
N THR A 97 20.38 1.40 -2.18
CA THR A 97 20.70 2.79 -1.82
C THR A 97 22.18 2.95 -1.51
N ARG A 98 22.74 2.08 -0.65
CA ARG A 98 24.17 2.08 -0.30
C ARG A 98 25.07 1.91 -1.52
N GLY A 99 24.69 1.05 -2.46
CA GLY A 99 25.43 0.88 -3.71
C GLY A 99 25.51 2.17 -4.54
N LYS A 100 24.41 2.92 -4.65
CA LYS A 100 24.40 4.21 -5.36
C LYS A 100 25.24 5.26 -4.66
N GLU A 101 25.14 5.35 -3.33
CA GLU A 101 25.93 6.28 -2.51
C GLU A 101 27.43 5.98 -2.63
N TRP A 102 27.81 4.71 -2.59
CA TRP A 102 29.20 4.30 -2.76
C TRP A 102 29.76 4.69 -4.13
N ILE A 103 28.99 4.49 -5.21
CA ILE A 103 29.40 4.92 -6.56
C ILE A 103 29.53 6.44 -6.63
N ALA A 104 28.55 7.19 -6.11
CA ALA A 104 28.59 8.64 -6.12
C ALA A 104 29.82 9.18 -5.35
N GLY A 105 30.11 8.63 -4.16
CA GLY A 105 31.28 8.99 -3.38
C GLY A 105 32.60 8.52 -3.99
N LEU A 106 32.60 7.46 -4.82
CA LEU A 106 33.77 7.09 -5.61
C LEU A 106 34.02 8.11 -6.73
N GLN A 107 32.98 8.50 -7.48
CA GLN A 107 33.09 9.52 -8.54
C GLN A 107 33.60 10.86 -7.99
N GLU A 108 33.09 11.29 -6.84
CA GLU A 108 33.54 12.54 -6.19
C GLU A 108 35.03 12.48 -5.80
N ARG A 109 35.46 11.38 -5.15
CA ARG A 109 36.87 11.17 -4.81
C ARG A 109 37.78 11.14 -6.04
N GLU A 110 37.33 10.51 -7.12
CA GLU A 110 38.09 10.44 -8.37
C GLU A 110 38.14 11.80 -9.08
N ARG A 111 37.06 12.59 -9.04
CA ARG A 111 37.06 13.98 -9.51
C ARG A 111 38.08 14.83 -8.76
N ASP A 112 38.13 14.73 -7.43
CA ASP A 112 39.06 15.50 -6.62
C ASP A 112 40.51 15.06 -6.83
N ARG A 113 40.74 13.74 -6.96
CA ARG A 113 42.07 13.17 -7.21
C ARG A 113 42.63 13.51 -8.58
N THR A 114 41.78 13.51 -9.62
CA THR A 114 42.21 13.66 -11.02
C THR A 114 42.02 15.08 -11.56
N GLY A 115 41.21 15.91 -10.91
CA GLY A 115 40.84 17.25 -11.37
C GLY A 115 39.89 17.27 -12.58
N ILE A 116 39.43 16.11 -13.05
CA ILE A 116 38.55 15.99 -14.22
C ILE A 116 37.10 16.16 -13.77
N LYS A 117 36.52 17.34 -14.00
CA LYS A 117 35.16 17.68 -13.53
C LYS A 117 34.01 16.89 -14.21
N SER A 118 34.27 16.18 -15.31
CA SER A 118 33.24 15.47 -16.10
C SER A 118 33.04 13.99 -15.75
N LEU A 119 33.59 13.54 -14.62
CA LEU A 119 33.44 12.16 -14.10
C LEU A 119 32.19 11.99 -13.23
#